data_AF-A0AAD9IGE7-F1
#
_entry.id   AF-A0AAD9IGE7-F1
#
_cell.length_a   1.000
_cell.length_b   1.000
_cell.length_c   1.000
_cell.angle_alpha   90.00
_cell.angle_beta   90.00
_cell.angle_gamma   90.00
#
_symmetry.space_group_name_H-M   'P 1'
#
loop_
_entity.id
_entity.type
_entity.pdbx_description
1 polymer ?
#
loop_
_entity_poly.entity_id
_entity_poly.type
_entity_poly.pdbx_seq_one_letter_code
_entity_poly.pdbx_strand_id
1 'polypeptide(L)'
;MQVGQAAASRLKTLYDSAEVADLVAGVKAGQRLALSRAITLVESTRPQHKEAAAALLSQLASTSVLSSSAPLTGLRVGISGPPGAGKSTLIETLGCHLVEKGEKVAVLAVDPSSVQTGGAILGDKTRMASLCEAAGYRWILIETVGVGQSEVAVSELCDCMLLVVPPLGGDGLQVIKRGITQMADLVLVNKADGDGALPARRAAASFRGALHFHRQRHAAWSPRVLTASAVTKAGVPELEEAMLEFREAVAGSGELQRQRREQAIRLTWKAAEEGLLESLADSRGVQQTLRDLRPRIAAGQLATRPAAEALLAALRADWA
;
A
#
# COMPACT_ATOMS: atom_id res chain seq x y z
N MET A 1 -1.13 -34.77 29.45
CA MET A 1 0.00 -33.87 29.09
C MET A 1 0.53 -34.06 27.66
N GLN A 2 0.33 -35.19 26.97
CA GLN A 2 0.93 -35.44 25.64
C GLN A 2 0.24 -34.73 24.43
N VAL A 3 -1.05 -34.42 24.50
CA VAL A 3 -1.77 -33.81 23.36
C VAL A 3 -1.41 -32.33 23.13
N GLY A 4 -1.09 -31.60 24.21
CA GLY A 4 -0.68 -30.19 24.13
C GLY A 4 0.75 -29.97 23.60
N GLN A 5 1.66 -30.91 23.84
CA GLN A 5 3.03 -30.83 23.32
C GLN A 5 3.10 -31.16 21.82
N ALA A 6 2.24 -32.04 21.30
CA ALA A 6 2.16 -32.35 19.87
C ALA A 6 1.53 -31.21 19.03
N ALA A 7 0.58 -30.47 19.59
CA ALA A 7 0.04 -29.26 18.95
C ALA A 7 1.09 -28.11 18.94
N ALA A 8 1.80 -27.93 20.05
CA ALA A 8 2.88 -26.93 20.15
C ALA A 8 4.12 -27.29 19.29
N SER A 9 4.41 -28.58 19.08
CA SER A 9 5.49 -29.01 18.18
C SER A 9 5.11 -28.84 16.71
N ARG A 10 3.84 -29.04 16.33
CA ARG A 10 3.35 -28.73 14.97
C ARG A 10 3.39 -27.22 14.67
N LEU A 11 3.12 -26.37 15.65
CA LEU A 11 3.21 -24.90 15.53
C LEU A 11 4.65 -24.37 15.34
N LYS A 12 5.69 -25.15 15.71
CA LYS A 12 7.10 -24.79 15.49
C LYS A 12 7.60 -25.04 14.07
N THR A 13 6.84 -25.81 13.28
CA THR A 13 7.19 -26.27 11.91
C THR A 13 6.02 -26.04 10.95
N LEU A 14 5.29 -24.92 11.11
CA LEU A 14 4.11 -24.60 10.29
C LEU A 14 4.41 -24.06 8.88
N TYR A 15 5.68 -23.81 8.58
CA TYR A 15 6.14 -23.35 7.29
C TYR A 15 7.53 -23.90 6.97
N ASP A 16 7.65 -25.22 6.84
CA ASP A 16 8.86 -25.79 6.24
C ASP A 16 8.95 -25.47 4.74
N SER A 17 10.05 -25.88 4.08
CA SER A 17 10.26 -25.59 2.65
C SER A 17 9.16 -26.18 1.75
N ALA A 18 8.58 -27.33 2.13
CA ALA A 18 7.52 -27.97 1.36
C ALA A 18 6.20 -27.20 1.52
N GLU A 19 5.85 -26.80 2.73
CA GLU A 19 4.67 -25.98 2.99
C GLU A 19 4.75 -24.60 2.32
N VAL A 20 5.93 -24.00 2.28
CA VAL A 20 6.15 -22.75 1.52
C VAL A 20 5.91 -22.98 0.03
N ALA A 21 6.43 -24.08 -0.55
CA ALA A 21 6.20 -24.40 -1.96
C ALA A 21 4.72 -24.65 -2.28
N ASP A 22 4.00 -25.34 -1.38
CA ASP A 22 2.55 -25.57 -1.50
C ASP A 22 1.76 -24.26 -1.45
N LEU A 23 2.16 -23.33 -0.57
CA LEU A 23 1.57 -21.99 -0.51
C LEU A 23 1.85 -21.20 -1.79
N VAL A 24 3.07 -21.25 -2.32
CA VAL A 24 3.42 -20.61 -3.60
C VAL A 24 2.53 -21.15 -4.72
N ALA A 25 2.41 -22.48 -4.84
CA ALA A 25 1.60 -23.13 -5.86
C ALA A 25 0.10 -22.78 -5.70
N GLY A 26 -0.41 -22.82 -4.47
CA GLY A 26 -1.81 -22.48 -4.17
C GLY A 26 -2.12 -21.01 -4.45
N VAL A 27 -1.21 -20.09 -4.09
CA VAL A 27 -1.32 -18.66 -4.43
C VAL A 27 -1.36 -18.50 -5.94
N LYS A 28 -0.41 -19.06 -6.69
CA LYS A 28 -0.38 -18.97 -8.17
C LYS A 28 -1.62 -19.57 -8.83
N ALA A 29 -2.20 -20.62 -8.25
CA ALA A 29 -3.46 -21.21 -8.68
C ALA A 29 -4.70 -20.39 -8.29
N GLY A 30 -4.54 -19.26 -7.60
CA GLY A 30 -5.64 -18.40 -7.15
C GLY A 30 -6.48 -19.00 -6.03
N GLN A 31 -5.93 -19.92 -5.24
CA GLN A 31 -6.63 -20.55 -4.13
C GLN A 31 -6.74 -19.58 -2.95
N ARG A 32 -7.97 -19.20 -2.60
CA ARG A 32 -8.24 -18.21 -1.53
C ARG A 32 -7.65 -18.60 -0.17
N LEU A 33 -7.70 -19.89 0.18
CA LEU A 33 -7.14 -20.38 1.45
C LEU A 33 -5.61 -20.27 1.49
N ALA A 34 -4.94 -20.62 0.38
CA ALA A 34 -3.49 -20.48 0.27
C ALA A 34 -3.07 -19.00 0.35
N LEU A 35 -3.80 -18.11 -0.34
CA LEU A 35 -3.57 -16.67 -0.24
C LEU A 35 -3.77 -16.16 1.19
N SER A 36 -4.85 -16.53 1.87
CA SER A 36 -5.08 -16.12 3.26
C SER A 36 -3.96 -16.58 4.19
N ARG A 37 -3.50 -17.83 4.07
CA ARG A 37 -2.34 -18.34 4.84
C ARG A 37 -1.05 -17.60 4.51
N ALA A 38 -0.81 -17.32 3.23
CA ALA A 38 0.34 -16.53 2.78
C ALA A 38 0.34 -15.11 3.38
N ILE A 39 -0.81 -14.44 3.39
CA ILE A 39 -0.98 -13.12 4.04
C ILE A 39 -0.64 -13.23 5.54
N THR A 40 -1.24 -14.20 6.24
CA THR A 40 -0.98 -14.41 7.68
C THR A 40 0.49 -14.71 7.98
N LEU A 41 1.17 -15.48 7.12
CA LEU A 41 2.59 -15.76 7.25
C LEU A 41 3.41 -14.46 7.09
N VAL A 42 3.11 -13.66 6.06
CA VAL A 42 3.82 -12.43 5.73
C VAL A 42 3.62 -11.33 6.77
N GLU A 43 2.44 -11.23 7.37
CA GLU A 43 2.12 -10.29 8.46
C GLU A 43 2.64 -10.76 9.83
N SER A 44 3.22 -11.95 9.92
CA SER A 44 3.62 -12.48 11.21
C SER A 44 4.89 -11.83 11.75
N THR A 45 4.80 -11.26 12.95
CA THR A 45 5.95 -10.69 13.69
C THR A 45 6.83 -11.75 14.36
N ARG A 46 6.46 -13.04 14.28
CA ARG A 46 7.21 -14.11 14.94
C ARG A 46 8.54 -14.37 14.22
N PRO A 47 9.70 -14.38 14.92
CA PRO A 47 11.01 -14.60 14.28
C PRO A 47 11.09 -15.87 13.43
N GLN A 48 10.48 -16.96 13.92
CA GLN A 48 10.44 -18.25 13.23
C GLN A 48 9.66 -18.24 11.89
N HIS A 49 8.85 -17.22 11.63
CA HIS A 49 8.11 -17.08 10.36
C HIS A 49 8.85 -16.20 9.36
N LYS A 50 9.81 -15.37 9.80
CA LYS A 50 10.49 -14.37 8.94
C LYS A 50 11.20 -15.01 7.74
N GLU A 51 11.88 -16.14 7.95
CA GLU A 51 12.58 -16.87 6.89
C GLU A 51 11.61 -17.48 5.86
N ALA A 52 10.56 -18.14 6.33
CA ALA A 52 9.53 -18.71 5.47
C ALA A 52 8.77 -17.64 4.66
N ALA A 53 8.46 -16.50 5.29
CA ALA A 53 7.83 -15.36 4.61
C ALA A 53 8.75 -14.79 3.51
N ALA A 54 10.04 -14.62 3.79
CA ALA A 54 11.01 -14.16 2.81
C ALA A 54 11.13 -15.13 1.63
N ALA A 55 11.19 -16.44 1.90
CA ALA A 55 11.24 -17.48 0.88
C ALA A 55 9.98 -17.50 -0.01
N LEU A 56 8.80 -17.43 0.60
CA LEU A 56 7.51 -17.32 -0.08
C LEU A 56 7.50 -16.11 -1.04
N LEU A 57 7.86 -14.93 -0.55
CA LEU A 57 7.86 -13.69 -1.34
C LEU A 57 8.87 -13.73 -2.48
N SER A 58 10.07 -14.27 -2.25
CA SER A 58 11.09 -14.41 -3.29
C SER A 58 10.61 -15.31 -4.44
N GLN A 59 9.96 -16.44 -4.11
CA GLN A 59 9.41 -17.37 -5.10
C GLN A 59 8.20 -16.81 -5.86
N LEU A 60 7.46 -15.87 -5.28
CA LEU A 60 6.36 -15.16 -5.95
C LEU A 60 6.87 -13.98 -6.79
N ALA A 61 7.89 -13.25 -6.33
CA ALA A 61 8.50 -12.12 -7.03
C ALA A 61 9.22 -12.51 -8.32
N SER A 62 9.76 -13.74 -8.40
CA SER A 62 10.29 -14.28 -9.67
C SER A 62 9.24 -14.35 -10.79
N THR A 63 7.97 -14.28 -10.42
CA THR A 63 6.81 -14.42 -11.32
C THR A 63 6.09 -13.08 -11.57
N SER A 64 6.31 -12.05 -10.73
CA SER A 64 5.66 -10.74 -10.85
C SER A 64 6.66 -9.59 -10.83
N VAL A 65 6.53 -8.69 -11.82
CA VAL A 65 7.10 -7.33 -11.87
C VAL A 65 8.62 -7.19 -12.11
N LEU A 66 9.50 -8.07 -11.61
CA LEU A 66 10.94 -7.92 -11.81
C LEU A 66 11.49 -8.60 -13.07
N SER A 67 10.73 -9.52 -13.67
CA SER A 67 11.07 -10.10 -14.97
C SER A 67 10.73 -9.12 -16.08
N SER A 68 11.75 -8.71 -16.85
CA SER A 68 11.62 -7.76 -17.97
C SER A 68 10.68 -8.23 -19.10
N SER A 69 10.27 -9.50 -19.09
CA SER A 69 9.42 -10.11 -20.11
C SER A 69 8.02 -10.51 -19.62
N ALA A 70 7.71 -10.36 -18.33
CA ALA A 70 6.41 -10.75 -17.80
C ALA A 70 5.36 -9.64 -18.02
N PRO A 71 4.18 -9.95 -18.58
CA PRO A 71 3.11 -8.96 -18.73
C PRO A 71 2.66 -8.45 -17.37
N LEU A 72 2.37 -7.15 -17.28
CA LEU A 72 1.76 -6.56 -16.09
C LEU A 72 0.37 -7.21 -15.88
N THR A 73 0.21 -7.95 -14.80
CA THR A 73 -0.97 -8.82 -14.59
C THR A 73 -2.15 -8.09 -13.95
N GLY A 74 -1.91 -7.03 -13.17
CA GLY A 74 -2.95 -6.23 -12.52
C GLY A 74 -2.66 -4.74 -12.51
N LEU A 75 -3.69 -3.93 -12.26
CA LEU A 75 -3.59 -2.49 -12.06
C LEU A 75 -3.79 -2.16 -10.58
N ARG A 76 -2.80 -1.49 -9.98
CA ARG A 76 -2.83 -1.03 -8.59
C ARG A 76 -3.35 0.40 -8.56
N VAL A 77 -4.54 0.62 -8.00
CA VAL A 77 -5.21 1.92 -7.97
C VAL A 77 -5.22 2.44 -6.54
N GLY A 78 -4.48 3.51 -6.29
CA GLY A 78 -4.47 4.21 -5.02
C GLY A 78 -5.64 5.17 -4.93
N ILE A 79 -6.47 5.06 -3.90
CA ILE A 79 -7.69 5.84 -3.74
C ILE A 79 -7.53 6.74 -2.51
N SER A 80 -7.60 8.04 -2.74
CA SER A 80 -7.54 9.05 -1.68
C SER A 80 -8.58 10.14 -1.90
N GLY A 81 -8.78 10.97 -0.89
CA GLY A 81 -9.81 12.00 -0.86
C GLY A 81 -10.22 12.37 0.55
N PRO A 82 -10.78 13.57 0.76
CA PRO A 82 -11.18 14.03 2.08
C PRO A 82 -12.24 13.11 2.73
N PRO A 83 -12.39 13.16 4.06
CA PRO A 83 -13.53 12.54 4.75
C PRO A 83 -14.86 12.97 4.11
N GLY A 84 -15.80 12.04 3.98
CA GLY A 84 -17.12 12.34 3.40
C GLY A 84 -17.17 12.43 1.88
N ALA A 85 -16.05 12.30 1.15
CA ALA A 85 -16.02 12.26 -0.33
C ALA A 85 -16.75 11.03 -0.94
N GLY A 86 -17.08 10.03 -0.12
CA GLY A 86 -17.75 8.80 -0.57
C GLY A 86 -16.79 7.74 -1.12
N LYS A 87 -15.54 7.70 -0.65
CA LYS A 87 -14.52 6.73 -1.07
C LYS A 87 -14.95 5.28 -0.86
N SER A 88 -15.37 4.92 0.36
CA SER A 88 -15.73 3.54 0.68
C SER A 88 -16.95 3.06 -0.12
N THR A 89 -17.98 3.90 -0.26
CA THR A 89 -19.13 3.61 -1.14
C THR A 89 -18.70 3.45 -2.60
N LEU A 90 -17.78 4.30 -3.09
CA LEU A 90 -17.25 4.17 -4.44
C LEU A 90 -16.47 2.86 -4.63
N ILE A 91 -15.63 2.49 -3.67
CA ILE A 91 -14.84 1.25 -3.71
C ILE A 91 -15.76 0.03 -3.76
N GLU A 92 -16.81 0.03 -2.95
CA GLU A 92 -17.83 -1.02 -2.97
C GLU A 92 -18.52 -1.09 -4.33
N THR A 93 -19.05 0.03 -4.83
CA THR A 93 -19.76 0.08 -6.11
C THR A 93 -18.87 -0.31 -7.28
N LEU A 94 -17.65 0.21 -7.35
CA LEU A 94 -16.66 -0.13 -8.38
C LEU A 94 -16.26 -1.60 -8.27
N GLY A 95 -16.01 -2.10 -7.07
CA GLY A 95 -15.65 -3.49 -6.83
C GLY A 95 -16.75 -4.45 -7.29
N CYS A 96 -18.01 -4.18 -6.94
CA CYS A 96 -19.16 -4.95 -7.40
C CYS A 96 -19.30 -4.91 -8.93
N HIS A 97 -19.22 -3.73 -9.54
CA HIS A 97 -19.25 -3.56 -11.00
C HIS A 97 -18.19 -4.41 -11.72
N LEU A 98 -16.95 -4.40 -11.20
CA LEU A 98 -15.86 -5.21 -11.75
C LEU A 98 -16.10 -6.72 -11.57
N VAL A 99 -16.57 -7.13 -10.39
CA VAL A 99 -16.90 -8.55 -10.11
C VAL A 99 -18.06 -9.05 -10.98
N GLU A 100 -19.08 -8.22 -11.22
CA GLU A 100 -20.20 -8.52 -12.14
C GLU A 100 -19.70 -8.79 -13.57
N LYS A 101 -18.58 -8.18 -13.97
CA LYS A 101 -17.90 -8.43 -15.26
C LYS A 101 -16.94 -9.63 -15.23
N GLY A 102 -16.86 -10.35 -14.12
CA GLY A 102 -15.98 -11.52 -13.95
C GLY A 102 -14.54 -11.19 -13.57
N GLU A 103 -14.23 -9.95 -13.22
CA GLU A 103 -12.89 -9.55 -12.80
C GLU A 103 -12.58 -9.96 -11.35
N LYS A 104 -11.30 -10.26 -11.06
CA LYS A 104 -10.82 -10.50 -9.69
C LYS A 104 -10.31 -9.20 -9.06
N VAL A 105 -10.97 -8.76 -8.00
CA VAL A 105 -10.70 -7.50 -7.29
C VAL A 105 -10.19 -7.75 -5.87
N ALA A 106 -9.09 -7.11 -5.50
CA ALA A 106 -8.56 -7.05 -4.15
C ALA A 106 -8.70 -5.60 -3.63
N VAL A 107 -9.06 -5.45 -2.36
CA VAL A 107 -9.13 -4.16 -1.68
C VAL A 107 -8.17 -4.20 -0.49
N LEU A 108 -7.22 -3.27 -0.44
CA LEU A 108 -6.17 -3.17 0.57
C LEU A 108 -6.32 -1.83 1.31
N ALA A 109 -6.48 -1.90 2.63
CA ALA A 109 -6.57 -0.74 3.50
C ALA A 109 -5.20 -0.37 4.09
N VAL A 110 -4.69 0.82 3.75
CA VAL A 110 -3.41 1.34 4.23
C VAL A 110 -3.66 2.42 5.28
N ASP A 111 -3.14 2.19 6.47
CA ASP A 111 -3.20 3.13 7.60
C ASP A 111 -1.75 3.45 8.00
N PRO A 112 -1.29 4.70 7.81
CA PRO A 112 0.07 5.11 8.16
C PRO A 112 0.28 5.40 9.65
N SER A 113 -0.71 5.16 10.52
CA SER A 113 -0.55 5.32 11.97
C SER A 113 -0.08 4.03 12.67
N SER A 114 -0.09 2.87 11.98
CA SER A 114 0.21 1.58 12.63
C SER A 114 1.66 1.38 13.09
N VAL A 115 2.60 2.25 12.67
CA VAL A 115 4.00 2.24 13.14
C VAL A 115 4.09 2.53 14.63
N GLN A 116 3.16 3.30 15.20
CA GLN A 116 3.14 3.59 16.64
C GLN A 116 2.55 2.45 17.49
N THR A 117 1.82 1.51 16.90
CA THR A 117 1.14 0.41 17.60
C THR A 117 1.79 -0.96 17.35
N GLY A 118 2.96 -1.01 16.72
CA GLY A 118 3.70 -2.25 16.45
C GLY A 118 3.22 -3.01 15.20
N GLY A 119 2.45 -2.37 14.31
CA GLY A 119 2.12 -2.91 12.99
C GLY A 119 3.03 -2.32 11.91
N ALA A 120 3.74 -3.16 11.17
CA ALA A 120 4.64 -2.71 10.10
C ALA A 120 3.82 -2.06 8.95
N ILE A 121 3.91 -0.73 8.82
CA ILE A 121 3.12 0.01 7.81
C ILE A 121 3.54 -0.37 6.39
N LEU A 122 4.84 -0.51 6.12
CA LEU A 122 5.31 -0.66 4.74
C LEU A 122 5.88 -2.01 4.40
N GLY A 123 6.46 -2.74 5.36
CA GLY A 123 6.72 -4.16 5.17
C GLY A 123 5.46 -4.89 4.67
N ASP A 124 4.37 -4.86 5.43
CA ASP A 124 3.25 -5.78 5.22
C ASP A 124 2.39 -5.42 4.00
N LYS A 125 2.05 -4.15 3.80
CA LYS A 125 1.05 -3.74 2.80
C LYS A 125 1.60 -3.61 1.37
N THR A 126 2.90 -3.37 1.22
CA THR A 126 3.58 -3.39 -0.08
C THR A 126 3.64 -4.81 -0.67
N ARG A 127 3.87 -5.79 0.21
CA ARG A 127 3.90 -7.22 -0.12
C ARG A 127 2.50 -7.73 -0.50
N MET A 128 1.44 -7.19 0.12
CA MET A 128 0.06 -7.57 -0.19
C MET A 128 -0.33 -7.31 -1.64
N ALA A 129 0.06 -6.16 -2.20
CA ALA A 129 -0.22 -5.89 -3.61
C ALA A 129 0.43 -6.96 -4.51
N SER A 130 1.69 -7.30 -4.25
CA SER A 130 2.42 -8.32 -5.01
C SER A 130 1.83 -9.73 -4.83
N LEU A 131 1.37 -10.08 -3.62
CA LEU A 131 0.66 -11.33 -3.33
C LEU A 131 -0.68 -11.44 -4.07
N CYS A 132 -1.46 -10.35 -4.11
CA CYS A 132 -2.69 -10.29 -4.87
C CYS A 132 -2.41 -10.46 -6.38
N GLU A 133 -1.39 -9.79 -6.92
CA GLU A 133 -0.99 -9.98 -8.32
C GLU A 133 -0.61 -11.43 -8.60
N ALA A 134 0.19 -12.04 -7.73
CA ALA A 134 0.59 -13.44 -7.85
C ALA A 134 -0.60 -14.41 -7.75
N ALA A 135 -1.65 -14.03 -7.02
CA ALA A 135 -2.92 -14.77 -6.95
C ALA A 135 -3.88 -14.51 -8.13
N GLY A 136 -3.45 -13.74 -9.13
CA GLY A 136 -4.22 -13.44 -10.33
C GLY A 136 -5.28 -12.37 -10.16
N TYR A 137 -5.17 -11.50 -9.15
CA TYR A 137 -6.03 -10.33 -9.04
C TYR A 137 -5.61 -9.27 -10.06
N ARG A 138 -6.57 -8.84 -10.88
CA ARG A 138 -6.35 -7.87 -11.96
C ARG A 138 -6.57 -6.44 -11.51
N TRP A 139 -7.34 -6.26 -10.44
CA TRP A 139 -7.63 -4.97 -9.84
C TRP A 139 -7.24 -4.99 -8.38
N ILE A 140 -6.35 -4.08 -7.98
CA ILE A 140 -5.88 -3.96 -6.60
C ILE A 140 -6.17 -2.53 -6.17
N LEU A 141 -7.27 -2.34 -5.45
CA LEU A 141 -7.71 -1.05 -4.94
C LEU A 141 -7.06 -0.81 -3.59
N ILE A 142 -6.33 0.29 -3.44
CA ILE A 142 -5.55 0.61 -2.24
C ILE A 142 -6.15 1.87 -1.63
N GLU A 143 -6.90 1.73 -0.55
CA GLU A 143 -7.51 2.87 0.15
C GLU A 143 -6.64 3.34 1.31
N THR A 144 -6.53 4.67 1.48
CA THR A 144 -6.03 5.25 2.73
C THR A 144 -7.10 5.24 3.82
N VAL A 145 -6.81 4.68 4.99
CA VAL A 145 -7.62 4.81 6.21
C VAL A 145 -6.93 5.78 7.17
N GLY A 146 -7.72 6.61 7.87
CA GLY A 146 -7.22 7.51 8.91
C GLY A 146 -6.90 8.95 8.47
N VAL A 147 -6.44 9.75 9.43
CA VAL A 147 -6.04 11.17 9.25
C VAL A 147 -4.51 11.27 9.20
N GLY A 148 -3.94 11.81 8.12
CA GLY A 148 -2.47 11.95 8.00
C GLY A 148 -1.99 12.20 6.57
N GLN A 149 -0.66 12.18 6.38
CA GLN A 149 0.03 12.20 5.07
C GLN A 149 -0.01 10.80 4.42
N SER A 150 -1.18 10.16 4.42
CA SER A 150 -1.39 8.80 3.91
C SER A 150 -1.30 8.74 2.39
N GLU A 151 -1.44 9.88 1.72
CA GLU A 151 -1.51 9.98 0.27
C GLU A 151 -0.16 9.71 -0.39
N VAL A 152 0.93 10.18 0.22
CA VAL A 152 2.30 9.89 -0.26
C VAL A 152 2.57 8.39 -0.16
N ALA A 153 2.25 7.78 0.98
CA ALA A 153 2.44 6.35 1.18
C ALA A 153 1.67 5.52 0.15
N VAL A 154 0.39 5.83 -0.12
CA VAL A 154 -0.38 5.10 -1.13
C VAL A 154 0.16 5.30 -2.54
N SER A 155 0.66 6.49 -2.88
CA SER A 155 1.26 6.75 -4.19
C SER A 155 2.52 5.93 -4.50
N GLU A 156 3.21 5.45 -3.45
CA GLU A 156 4.36 4.56 -3.54
C GLU A 156 3.94 3.09 -3.79
N LEU A 157 2.67 2.76 -3.59
CA LEU A 157 2.12 1.40 -3.71
C LEU A 157 1.29 1.19 -4.98
N CYS A 158 0.78 2.27 -5.55
CA CYS A 158 -0.10 2.23 -6.71
C CYS A 158 0.61 2.58 -8.02
N ASP A 159 -0.03 2.15 -9.10
CA ASP A 159 0.27 2.56 -10.47
C ASP A 159 -0.45 3.87 -10.79
N CYS A 160 -1.76 3.89 -10.56
CA CYS A 160 -2.68 4.98 -10.83
C CYS A 160 -3.17 5.57 -9.50
N MET A 161 -3.13 6.89 -9.36
CA MET A 161 -3.69 7.60 -8.21
C MET A 161 -5.04 8.24 -8.56
N LEU A 162 -6.10 7.72 -7.96
CA LEU A 162 -7.47 8.22 -8.03
C LEU A 162 -7.77 9.14 -6.84
N LEU A 163 -7.99 10.42 -7.14
CA LEU A 163 -8.44 11.41 -6.16
C LEU A 163 -9.96 11.55 -6.21
N VAL A 164 -10.65 11.13 -5.16
CA VAL A 164 -12.11 11.22 -5.01
C VAL A 164 -12.45 12.49 -4.23
N VAL A 165 -13.24 13.37 -4.82
CA VAL A 165 -13.65 14.64 -4.21
C VAL A 165 -15.17 14.76 -4.22
N PRO A 166 -15.78 15.38 -3.20
CA PRO A 166 -17.21 15.68 -3.25
C PRO A 166 -17.50 16.83 -4.24
N PRO A 167 -18.78 17.09 -4.59
CA PRO A 167 -19.18 18.29 -5.30
C PRO A 167 -18.96 19.48 -4.38
N LEU A 168 -17.79 20.11 -4.47
CA LEU A 168 -17.45 21.26 -3.64
C LEU A 168 -18.15 22.51 -4.21
N GLY A 169 -18.76 23.32 -3.33
CA GLY A 169 -19.16 24.69 -3.67
C GLY A 169 -18.04 25.69 -3.34
N GLY A 170 -17.88 26.75 -4.12
CA GLY A 170 -16.98 27.89 -3.81
C GLY A 170 -15.48 27.54 -3.72
N ASP A 171 -14.77 28.14 -2.75
CA ASP A 171 -13.33 28.03 -2.46
C ASP A 171 -12.82 26.62 -2.10
N GLY A 172 -13.64 25.57 -2.26
CA GLY A 172 -13.31 24.20 -1.91
C GLY A 172 -12.08 23.61 -2.63
N LEU A 173 -11.63 24.20 -3.74
CA LEU A 173 -10.34 23.85 -4.36
C LEU A 173 -9.16 24.07 -3.40
N GLN A 174 -9.28 24.98 -2.42
CA GLN A 174 -8.28 25.22 -1.38
C GLN A 174 -8.24 24.12 -0.30
N VAL A 175 -9.28 23.30 -0.16
CA VAL A 175 -9.34 22.20 0.82
C VAL A 175 -8.48 21.02 0.40
N ILE A 176 -8.15 20.92 -0.89
CA ILE A 176 -7.26 19.88 -1.38
C ILE A 176 -5.83 20.34 -1.16
N LYS A 177 -5.12 19.63 -0.27
CA LYS A 177 -3.71 19.91 0.02
C LYS A 177 -2.97 20.06 -1.32
N ARG A 178 -2.25 21.17 -1.51
CA ARG A 178 -1.55 21.52 -2.77
C ARG A 178 -0.70 20.37 -3.37
N GLY A 179 -0.25 19.41 -2.56
CA GLY A 179 0.48 18.23 -3.00
C GLY A 179 -0.37 17.07 -3.54
N ILE A 180 -1.61 16.87 -3.08
CA ILE A 180 -2.42 15.68 -3.47
C ILE A 180 -2.88 15.79 -4.92
N THR A 181 -3.32 16.98 -5.35
CA THR A 181 -3.77 17.21 -6.74
C THR A 181 -2.65 16.98 -7.75
N GLN A 182 -1.39 17.22 -7.36
CA GLN A 182 -0.22 17.03 -8.23
C GLN A 182 0.13 15.55 -8.45
N MET A 183 -0.38 14.67 -7.59
CA MET A 183 -0.10 13.23 -7.63
C MET A 183 -1.22 12.44 -8.32
N ALA A 184 -2.35 13.09 -8.65
CA ALA A 184 -3.54 12.45 -9.19
C ALA A 184 -3.42 12.20 -10.70
N ASP A 185 -3.60 10.95 -11.11
CA ASP A 185 -3.73 10.55 -12.52
C ASP A 185 -5.18 10.66 -12.99
N LEU A 186 -6.12 10.48 -12.05
CA LEU A 186 -7.55 10.64 -12.22
C LEU A 186 -8.13 11.44 -11.05
N VAL A 187 -9.03 12.37 -11.36
CA VAL A 187 -9.87 13.05 -10.36
C VAL A 187 -11.32 12.68 -10.61
N LEU A 188 -11.98 12.16 -9.59
CA LEU A 188 -13.40 11.84 -9.62
C LEU A 188 -14.17 12.76 -8.70
N VAL A 189 -15.00 13.62 -9.29
CA VAL A 189 -16.01 14.37 -8.55
C VAL A 189 -17.22 13.46 -8.31
N ASN A 190 -17.26 12.87 -7.11
CA ASN A 190 -18.29 11.92 -6.71
C ASN A 190 -19.57 12.65 -6.23
N LYS A 191 -20.66 11.92 -5.99
CA LYS A 191 -21.99 12.44 -5.63
C LYS A 191 -22.62 13.35 -6.70
N ALA A 192 -22.38 13.04 -7.97
CA ALA A 192 -22.93 13.75 -9.12
C ALA A 192 -24.38 13.31 -9.42
N ASP A 193 -25.24 13.31 -8.39
CA ASP A 193 -26.63 12.87 -8.44
C ASP A 193 -27.53 13.89 -7.70
N GLY A 194 -28.83 13.92 -8.06
CA GLY A 194 -29.79 14.87 -7.51
C GLY A 194 -29.28 16.31 -7.54
N ASP A 195 -29.36 16.98 -6.39
CA ASP A 195 -28.89 18.36 -6.20
C ASP A 195 -27.36 18.52 -6.37
N GLY A 196 -26.61 17.41 -6.27
CA GLY A 196 -25.16 17.37 -6.44
C GLY A 196 -24.70 17.36 -7.90
N ALA A 197 -25.59 17.08 -8.86
CA ALA A 197 -25.22 16.94 -10.27
C ALA A 197 -24.62 18.22 -10.90
N LEU A 198 -25.26 19.38 -10.69
CA LEU A 198 -24.78 20.66 -11.23
C LEU A 198 -23.50 21.15 -10.51
N PRO A 199 -23.42 21.12 -9.16
CA PRO A 199 -22.16 21.38 -8.45
C PRO A 199 -21.01 20.49 -8.91
N ALA A 200 -21.25 19.20 -9.14
CA ALA A 200 -20.22 18.27 -9.57
C ALA A 200 -19.65 18.64 -10.95
N ARG A 201 -20.52 19.02 -11.90
CA ARG A 201 -20.10 19.49 -13.23
C ARG A 201 -19.24 20.75 -13.15
N ARG A 202 -19.62 21.71 -12.30
CA ARG A 202 -18.86 22.95 -12.08
C ARG A 202 -17.48 22.65 -11.46
N ALA A 203 -17.45 21.83 -10.41
CA ALA A 203 -16.19 21.42 -9.78
C ALA A 203 -15.27 20.69 -10.77
N ALA A 204 -15.82 19.79 -11.58
CA ALA A 204 -15.05 19.07 -12.60
C ALA A 204 -14.42 20.03 -13.63
N ALA A 205 -15.17 21.04 -14.09
CA ALA A 205 -14.63 22.07 -14.98
C ALA A 205 -13.47 22.85 -14.34
N SER A 206 -13.60 23.23 -13.06
CA SER A 206 -12.54 23.90 -12.31
C SER A 206 -11.28 23.03 -12.18
N PHE A 207 -11.43 21.73 -11.88
CA PHE A 207 -10.27 20.82 -11.83
C PHE A 207 -9.58 20.65 -13.19
N ARG A 208 -10.34 20.57 -14.29
CA ARG A 208 -9.75 20.48 -15.63
C ARG A 208 -8.89 21.71 -15.94
N GLY A 209 -9.38 22.90 -15.59
CA GLY A 209 -8.61 24.13 -15.74
C GLY A 209 -7.34 24.15 -14.89
N ALA A 210 -7.42 23.70 -13.63
CA ALA A 210 -6.27 23.68 -12.72
C ALA A 210 -5.20 22.65 -13.12
N LEU A 211 -5.61 21.44 -13.50
CA LEU A 211 -4.70 20.35 -13.86
C LEU A 211 -3.91 20.61 -15.16
N HIS A 212 -4.42 21.47 -16.04
CA HIS A 212 -3.73 21.83 -17.27
C HIS A 212 -2.36 22.49 -17.04
N PHE A 213 -2.17 23.18 -15.91
CA PHE A 213 -0.94 23.90 -15.58
C PHE A 213 0.01 23.12 -14.65
N HIS A 214 -0.36 21.90 -14.25
CA HIS A 214 0.47 21.09 -13.38
C HIS A 214 1.43 20.21 -14.17
N ARG A 215 2.64 20.00 -13.63
CA ARG A 215 3.60 19.05 -14.17
C ARG A 215 2.98 17.65 -14.13
N GLN A 216 2.90 17.01 -15.29
CA GLN A 216 2.38 15.66 -15.41
C GLN A 216 3.31 14.66 -14.72
N ARG A 217 2.73 13.72 -13.99
CA ARG A 217 3.44 12.58 -13.38
C ARG A 217 3.99 11.64 -14.45
N HIS A 218 3.21 11.44 -15.51
CA HIS A 218 3.52 10.57 -16.63
C HIS A 218 3.55 11.37 -17.92
N ALA A 219 4.56 11.15 -18.77
CA ALA A 219 4.64 11.84 -20.05
C ALA A 219 3.58 11.32 -21.04
N ALA A 220 3.25 10.03 -20.95
CA ALA A 220 2.23 9.40 -21.78
C ALA A 220 0.78 9.61 -21.32
N TRP A 221 0.55 10.31 -20.20
CA TRP A 221 -0.81 10.48 -19.65
C TRP A 221 -1.08 11.90 -19.18
N SER A 222 -2.21 12.45 -19.64
CA SER A 222 -2.76 13.70 -19.12
C SER A 222 -3.85 13.39 -18.09
N PRO A 223 -3.77 13.94 -16.86
CA PRO A 223 -4.77 13.68 -15.83
C PRO A 223 -6.20 13.97 -16.30
N ARG A 224 -7.11 13.02 -16.08
CA ARG A 224 -8.53 13.16 -16.46
C ARG A 224 -9.40 13.50 -15.26
N VAL A 225 -10.43 14.30 -15.50
CA VAL A 225 -11.43 14.67 -14.50
C VAL A 225 -12.80 14.15 -14.92
N LEU A 226 -13.37 13.30 -14.07
CA LEU A 226 -14.62 12.60 -14.25
C LEU A 226 -15.64 13.02 -13.18
N THR A 227 -16.91 12.74 -13.45
CA THR A 227 -18.00 12.88 -12.48
C THR A 227 -18.68 11.54 -12.33
N ALA A 228 -19.00 11.14 -11.09
CA ALA A 228 -19.76 9.92 -10.84
C ALA A 228 -20.69 10.06 -9.64
N SER A 229 -21.62 9.14 -9.53
CA SER A 229 -22.35 8.87 -8.31
C SER A 229 -22.16 7.41 -7.92
N ALA A 230 -21.44 7.18 -6.83
CA ALA A 230 -21.28 5.84 -6.27
C ALA A 230 -22.64 5.20 -5.91
N VAL A 231 -23.64 6.00 -5.53
CA VAL A 231 -24.95 5.50 -5.09
C VAL A 231 -25.81 5.07 -6.27
N THR A 232 -25.84 5.87 -7.34
CA THR A 232 -26.65 5.55 -8.54
C THR A 232 -25.89 4.72 -9.58
N LYS A 233 -24.60 4.45 -9.33
CA LYS A 233 -23.64 3.80 -10.23
C LYS A 233 -23.31 4.60 -11.51
N ALA A 234 -23.89 5.80 -11.69
CA ALA A 234 -23.60 6.65 -12.84
C ALA A 234 -22.12 7.08 -12.86
N GLY A 235 -21.45 7.00 -14.02
CA GLY A 235 -20.04 7.38 -14.16
C GLY A 235 -19.04 6.29 -13.73
N VAL A 236 -19.50 5.16 -13.17
CA VAL A 236 -18.62 4.06 -12.73
C VAL A 236 -18.03 3.28 -13.92
N PRO A 237 -18.81 2.93 -14.98
CA PRO A 237 -18.24 2.34 -16.19
C PRO A 237 -17.19 3.24 -16.87
N GLU A 238 -17.43 4.54 -16.93
CA GLU A 238 -16.51 5.52 -17.52
C GLU A 238 -15.23 5.68 -16.68
N LEU A 239 -15.34 5.53 -15.36
CA LEU A 239 -14.17 5.47 -14.47
C LEU A 239 -13.32 4.22 -14.74
N GLU A 240 -13.96 3.06 -14.91
CA GLU A 240 -13.27 1.83 -15.30
C GLU A 240 -12.52 1.99 -16.62
N GLU A 241 -13.19 2.53 -17.65
CA GLU A 241 -12.60 2.80 -18.96
C GLU A 241 -11.37 3.71 -18.85
N ALA A 242 -11.48 4.82 -18.09
CA ALA A 242 -10.37 5.73 -17.88
C ALA A 242 -9.16 5.09 -17.18
N MET A 243 -9.39 4.16 -16.23
CA MET A 243 -8.31 3.41 -15.58
C MET A 243 -7.64 2.42 -16.55
N LEU A 244 -8.40 1.82 -17.46
CA LEU A 244 -7.86 0.93 -18.50
C LEU A 244 -7.04 1.71 -19.53
N GLU A 245 -7.55 2.85 -20.01
CA GLU A 245 -6.82 3.74 -20.92
C GLU A 245 -5.52 4.25 -20.28
N PHE A 246 -5.54 4.64 -19.00
CA PHE A 246 -4.34 5.00 -18.24
C PHE A 246 -3.31 3.86 -18.29
N ARG A 247 -3.75 2.66 -17.93
CA ARG A 247 -2.87 1.48 -17.92
C ARG A 247 -2.25 1.26 -19.29
N GLU A 248 -3.04 1.31 -20.36
CA GLU A 248 -2.55 1.10 -21.72
C GLU A 248 -1.55 2.16 -22.15
N ALA A 249 -1.85 3.44 -21.94
CA ALA A 249 -0.97 4.55 -22.31
C ALA A 249 0.37 4.49 -21.57
N VAL A 250 0.34 4.32 -20.24
CA VAL A 250 1.54 4.36 -19.38
C VAL A 250 2.34 3.05 -19.44
N ALA A 251 1.69 1.91 -19.62
CA ALA A 251 2.39 0.64 -19.89
C ALA A 251 3.03 0.65 -21.28
N GLY A 252 2.33 1.19 -22.29
CA GLY A 252 2.83 1.30 -23.66
C GLY A 252 4.09 2.15 -23.78
N SER A 253 4.26 3.18 -22.93
CA SER A 253 5.48 4.00 -22.87
C SER A 253 6.61 3.39 -22.02
N GLY A 254 6.37 2.25 -21.38
CA GLY A 254 7.28 1.61 -20.43
C GLY A 254 7.44 2.36 -19.10
N GLU A 255 6.71 3.46 -18.91
CA GLU A 255 6.76 4.27 -17.67
C GLU A 255 6.26 3.46 -16.48
N LEU A 256 5.23 2.64 -16.68
CA LEU A 256 4.64 1.85 -15.61
C LEU A 256 5.65 0.87 -15.01
N GLN A 257 6.38 0.14 -15.84
CA GLN A 257 7.42 -0.80 -15.41
C GLN A 257 8.58 -0.07 -14.70
N ARG A 258 8.98 1.12 -15.19
CA ARG A 258 9.99 1.95 -14.52
C ARG A 258 9.51 2.39 -13.13
N GLN A 259 8.28 2.90 -13.04
CA GLN A 259 7.67 3.28 -11.76
C GLN A 259 7.65 2.11 -10.78
N ARG A 260 7.20 0.91 -11.20
CA ARG A 260 7.18 -0.27 -10.33
C ARG A 260 8.57 -0.67 -9.81
N ARG A 261 9.59 -0.62 -10.67
CA ARG A 261 10.98 -0.92 -10.29
C ARG A 261 11.52 0.09 -9.27
N GLU A 262 11.29 1.37 -9.51
CA GLU A 262 11.70 2.41 -8.57
C GLU A 262 10.96 2.30 -7.23
N GLN A 263 9.66 2.00 -7.25
CA GLN A 263 8.90 1.70 -6.04
C GLN A 263 9.52 0.50 -5.31
N ALA A 264 9.82 -0.61 -5.99
CA ALA A 264 10.45 -1.77 -5.37
C ALA A 264 11.81 -1.44 -4.70
N ILE A 265 12.64 -0.61 -5.32
CA ILE A 265 13.91 -0.13 -4.74
C ILE A 265 13.65 0.70 -3.48
N ARG A 266 12.75 1.69 -3.55
CA ARG A 266 12.40 2.54 -2.40
C ARG A 266 11.84 1.71 -1.24
N LEU A 267 11.00 0.73 -1.54
CA LEU A 267 10.41 -0.15 -0.55
C LEU A 267 11.44 -1.10 0.08
N THR A 268 12.43 -1.56 -0.69
CA THR A 268 13.56 -2.34 -0.16
C THR A 268 14.34 -1.53 0.88
N TRP A 269 14.65 -0.27 0.58
CA TRP A 269 15.32 0.62 1.52
C TRP A 269 14.50 0.80 2.80
N LYS A 270 13.21 1.07 2.66
CA LYS A 270 12.30 1.26 3.79
C LYS A 270 12.16 0.03 4.68
N ALA A 271 12.10 -1.16 4.08
CA ALA A 271 12.09 -2.42 4.81
C ALA A 271 13.38 -2.63 5.62
N ALA A 272 14.53 -2.20 5.08
CA ALA A 272 15.80 -2.25 5.82
C ALA A 272 15.81 -1.26 7.00
N GLU A 273 15.27 -0.05 6.83
CA GLU A 273 15.12 0.93 7.92
C GLU A 273 14.21 0.39 9.04
N GLU A 274 13.06 -0.18 8.69
CA GLU A 274 12.14 -0.80 9.65
C GLU A 274 12.83 -1.96 10.40
N GLY A 275 13.52 -2.85 9.68
CA GLY A 275 14.26 -3.97 10.28
C GLY A 275 15.39 -3.52 11.22
N LEU A 276 16.06 -2.40 10.92
CA LEU A 276 17.06 -1.80 11.80
C LEU A 276 16.43 -1.27 13.10
N LEU A 277 15.27 -0.60 13.00
CA LEU A 277 14.54 -0.09 14.17
C LEU A 277 14.02 -1.21 15.06
N GLU A 278 13.49 -2.29 14.48
CA GLU A 278 13.13 -3.51 15.21
C GLU A 278 14.35 -4.09 15.94
N SER A 279 15.47 -4.24 15.23
CA SER A 279 16.70 -4.79 15.82
C SER A 279 17.24 -3.94 16.97
N LEU A 280 17.13 -2.61 16.85
CA LEU A 280 17.49 -1.68 17.91
C LEU A 280 16.59 -1.86 19.14
N ALA A 281 15.28 -2.03 18.94
CA ALA A 281 14.31 -2.21 20.01
C ALA A 281 14.52 -3.54 20.76
N ASP A 282 14.80 -4.62 20.04
CA ASP A 282 14.92 -5.97 20.59
C ASP A 282 16.32 -6.31 21.15
N SER A 283 17.33 -5.48 20.87
CA SER A 283 18.72 -5.72 21.32
C SER A 283 18.84 -5.70 22.85
N ARG A 284 19.33 -6.81 23.42
CA ARG A 284 19.59 -6.92 24.87
C ARG A 284 20.68 -5.95 25.32
N GLY A 285 21.75 -5.80 24.52
CA GLY A 285 22.84 -4.86 24.78
C GLY A 285 22.35 -3.40 24.83
N VAL A 286 21.49 -3.02 23.88
CA VAL A 286 20.83 -1.70 23.86
C VAL A 286 19.96 -1.51 25.10
N GLN A 287 19.11 -2.47 25.44
CA GLN A 287 18.22 -2.37 26.61
C GLN A 287 18.99 -2.30 27.95
N GLN A 288 20.14 -2.96 28.04
CA GLN A 288 21.01 -2.86 29.22
C GLN A 288 21.70 -1.49 29.27
N THR A 289 22.30 -1.05 28.17
CA THR A 289 22.96 0.25 28.09
C THR A 289 22.00 1.40 28.37
N LEU A 290 20.78 1.35 27.83
CA LEU A 290 19.75 2.35 28.11
C LEU A 290 19.40 2.40 29.60
N ARG A 291 19.29 1.24 30.28
CA ARG A 291 19.04 1.18 31.73
C ARG A 291 20.16 1.86 32.52
N ASP A 292 21.41 1.66 32.12
CA ASP A 292 22.58 2.22 32.80
C ASP A 292 22.73 3.73 32.56
N LEU A 293 22.38 4.21 31.36
CA LEU A 293 22.48 5.63 31.00
C LEU A 293 21.29 6.48 31.51
N ARG A 294 20.12 5.87 31.74
CA ARG A 294 18.88 6.58 32.10
C ARG A 294 19.03 7.55 33.28
N PRO A 295 19.70 7.20 34.40
CA PRO A 295 19.87 8.13 35.52
C PRO A 295 20.72 9.35 35.15
N ARG A 296 21.78 9.16 34.35
CA ARG A 296 22.67 10.24 33.92
C ARG A 296 22.00 11.20 32.95
N ILE A 297 21.16 10.68 32.04
CA ILE A 297 20.34 11.49 31.13
C ILE A 297 19.32 12.30 31.95
N ALA A 298 18.61 11.66 32.88
CA ALA A 298 17.61 12.32 33.71
C ALA A 298 18.20 13.42 34.61
N ALA A 299 19.44 13.25 35.07
CA ALA A 299 20.18 14.24 35.84
C ALA A 299 20.84 15.35 34.99
N GLY A 300 20.70 15.32 33.66
CA GLY A 300 21.34 16.28 32.76
C GLY A 300 22.86 16.12 32.63
N GLN A 301 23.42 15.00 33.09
CA GLN A 301 24.86 14.71 33.12
C GLN A 301 25.36 14.05 31.83
N LEU A 302 24.46 13.65 30.94
CA LEU A 302 24.77 13.07 29.64
C LEU A 302 23.84 13.65 28.57
N ALA A 303 24.43 14.24 27.54
CA ALA A 303 23.69 14.76 26.39
C ALA A 303 23.09 13.63 25.55
N THR A 304 22.00 13.93 24.84
CA THR A 304 21.23 12.97 24.04
C THR A 304 22.05 12.31 22.93
N ARG A 305 22.91 13.07 22.23
CA ARG A 305 23.70 12.58 21.10
C ARG A 305 24.74 11.51 21.52
N PRO A 306 25.61 11.73 22.53
CA PRO A 306 26.50 10.69 23.05
C PRO A 306 25.77 9.47 23.62
N ALA A 307 24.61 9.68 24.27
CA ALA A 307 23.80 8.56 24.74
C ALA A 307 23.32 7.69 23.57
N ALA A 308 22.82 8.30 22.49
CA ALA A 308 22.41 7.58 21.29
C ALA A 308 23.58 6.83 20.62
N GLU A 309 24.78 7.42 20.58
CA GLU A 309 25.99 6.76 20.05
C GLU A 309 26.36 5.52 20.88
N ALA A 310 26.23 5.57 22.21
CA ALA A 310 26.46 4.41 23.08
C ALA A 310 25.43 3.29 22.83
N LEU A 311 24.15 3.63 22.61
CA LEU A 311 23.14 2.64 22.23
C LEU A 311 23.47 1.99 20.89
N LEU A 312 23.87 2.76 19.89
CA LEU A 312 24.27 2.23 18.58
C LEU A 312 25.53 1.36 18.67
N ALA A 313 26.49 1.69 19.53
CA ALA A 313 27.67 0.86 19.78
C ALA A 313 27.27 -0.48 20.41
N ALA A 314 26.33 -0.48 21.37
CA ALA A 314 25.80 -1.70 21.97
C ALA A 314 25.08 -2.58 20.93
N LEU A 315 24.28 -1.98 20.03
CA LEU A 315 23.63 -2.72 18.94
C LEU A 315 24.66 -3.39 18.02
N ARG A 316 25.73 -2.68 17.64
CA ARG A 316 26.80 -3.24 16.79
C ARG A 316 27.55 -4.39 17.48
N ALA A 317 27.72 -4.32 18.79
CA ALA A 317 28.35 -5.37 19.57
C ALA A 317 27.48 -6.64 19.64
N ASP A 318 26.15 -6.50 19.72
CA ASP A 318 25.21 -7.63 19.69
C ASP A 318 25.18 -8.34 18.31
N TRP A 319 25.65 -7.68 17.25
CA TRP A 319 25.71 -8.22 15.88
C TRP A 319 27.05 -8.86 15.51
N ALA A 320 28.11 -8.59 16.26
CA ALA A 320 29.46 -9.09 16.01
C ALA A 320 29.65 -10.51 16.55
#